data_AF-A0A9I9CBW7-F1
#
_entry.id   AF-A0A9I9CBW7-F1
#
_cell.length_a   1.000
_cell.length_b   1.000
_cell.length_c   1.000
_cell.angle_alpha   90.00
_cell.angle_beta   90.00
_cell.angle_gamma   90.00
#
_symmetry.space_group_name_H-M   'P 1'
#
loop_
_entity.id
_entity.type
_entity.pdbx_description
1 polymer ?
#
loop_
_entity_poly.entity_id
_entity_poly.type
_entity_poly.pdbx_seq_one_letter_code
_entity_poly.pdbx_strand_id
1 'polypeptide(L)' 'MGEVSERERKIVVAVDEGEESLYALSWCLKNVIFENSKDTLILLYARPPRPIYTAMDGT' A
#
# COMPACT_ATOMS: atom_id res chain seq x y z
N MET A 1 8.58 30.64 12.66
CA MET A 1 7.85 29.41 12.28
C MET A 1 8.74 28.26 12.67
N GLY A 2 8.28 27.37 13.56
CA GLY A 2 9.14 26.37 14.20
C GLY A 2 9.76 25.40 13.20
N GLU A 3 11.06 25.13 13.36
CA GLU A 3 11.74 24.05 12.67
C GLU A 3 11.12 22.73 13.14
N VAL A 4 10.19 22.21 12.34
CA VAL A 4 9.83 20.79 12.41
C VAL A 4 11.04 20.07 11.86
N SER A 5 11.89 19.56 12.74
CA SER A 5 12.94 18.60 12.39
C SER A 5 12.34 17.63 11.37
N GLU A 6 12.93 17.52 10.18
CA GLU A 6 12.45 16.63 9.11
C GLU A 6 12.43 15.19 9.61
N ARG A 7 11.35 14.81 10.31
CA ARG A 7 11.12 13.43 10.71
C ARG A 7 10.90 12.68 9.41
N GLU A 8 11.78 11.71 9.14
CA GLU A 8 11.66 10.80 8.00
C GLU A 8 10.22 10.28 7.94
N ARG A 9 9.51 10.62 6.85
CA ARG A 9 8.09 10.28 6.74
C ARG A 9 7.98 8.84 6.27
N LYS A 10 7.10 8.07 6.90
CA LYS A 10 6.77 6.72 6.45
C LYS A 10 5.41 6.76 5.78
N ILE A 11 5.36 6.38 4.51
CA ILE A 11 4.16 6.39 3.68
C ILE A 11 3.79 4.94 3.43
N VAL A 12 2.58 4.53 3.81
CA VAL A 12 2.08 3.18 3.54
C VAL A 12 1.10 3.25 2.38
N VAL A 13 1.31 2.43 1.36
CA VAL A 13 0.39 2.28 0.24
C VAL A 13 -0.08 0.83 0.19
N ALA A 14 -1.38 0.62 0.42
CA ALA A 14 -1.99 -0.68 0.31
C ALA A 14 -2.46 -0.91 -1.14
N VAL A 15 -2.10 -2.05 -1.71
CA VAL A 15 -2.46 -2.45 -3.08
C VAL A 15 -3.03 -3.86 -3.08
N ASP A 16 -3.90 -4.15 -4.04
CA ASP A 16 -4.43 -5.48 -4.33
C ASP A 16 -4.20 -5.80 -5.82
N GLU A 17 -4.93 -6.77 -6.38
CA GLU A 17 -4.82 -7.14 -7.81
C GLU A 17 -5.68 -6.23 -8.72
N GLY A 18 -6.42 -5.28 -8.14
CA GLY A 18 -7.28 -4.36 -8.88
C GLY A 18 -6.49 -3.29 -9.63
N GLU A 19 -6.98 -2.93 -10.82
CA GLU A 19 -6.43 -1.84 -11.63
C GLU A 19 -6.48 -0.50 -10.88
N GLU A 20 -7.50 -0.31 -10.04
CA GLU A 20 -7.74 0.88 -9.26
C GLU A 20 -6.65 1.11 -8.22
N SER A 21 -6.18 0.05 -7.57
CA SER A 21 -5.14 0.15 -6.55
C SER A 21 -3.76 0.37 -7.17
N LEU A 22 -3.51 -0.22 -8.35
CA LEU A 22 -2.31 0.05 -9.15
C LEU A 22 -2.26 1.49 -9.69
N TYR A 23 -3.41 2.02 -10.11
CA TYR A 23 -3.53 3.42 -10.51
C TYR A 23 -3.25 4.36 -9.33
N ALA A 24 -3.83 4.07 -8.17
CA ALA A 24 -3.58 4.85 -6.95
C ALA A 24 -2.10 4.82 -6.54
N LEU A 25 -1.42 3.68 -6.66
CA LEU A 25 0.03 3.57 -6.45
C LEU A 25 0.82 4.45 -7.41
N SER A 26 0.49 4.39 -8.71
CA SER A 26 1.15 5.20 -9.74
C SER A 26 0.99 6.69 -9.48
N TRP A 27 -0.21 7.11 -9.05
CA TRP A 27 -0.47 8.48 -8.64
C TRP A 27 0.31 8.86 -7.38
N CYS A 28 0.39 7.98 -6.40
CA CYS A 28 1.14 8.22 -5.16
C CYS A 28 2.63 8.44 -5.43
N LEU A 29 3.25 7.56 -6.24
CA LEU A 29 4.65 7.67 -6.65
C LEU A 29 4.94 9.00 -7.36
N LYS A 30 3.98 9.48 -8.17
CA LYS A 30 4.13 10.72 -8.94
C LYS A 30 3.92 12.00 -8.13
N ASN A 31 3.02 11.99 -7.15
CA ASN A 31 2.52 13.23 -6.52
C ASN A 31 2.86 13.34 -5.03
N VAL A 32 3.08 12.22 -4.35
CA VAL A 32 3.30 12.19 -2.90
C VAL A 32 4.78 11.98 -2.58
N ILE A 33 5.46 11.14 -3.38
CA ILE A 33 6.88 10.85 -3.21
C ILE A 33 7.70 11.80 -4.07
N PHE A 34 8.70 12.42 -3.45
CA PHE A 34 9.58 13.35 -4.12
C PHE A 34 10.99 12.77 -4.20
N GLU A 35 11.61 12.85 -5.38
CA GLU A 35 13.04 12.63 -5.54
C GLU A 35 13.77 13.66 -4.65
N ASN A 36 14.61 13.17 -3.73
CA ASN A 36 15.29 13.92 -2.64
C ASN A 36 14.55 14.06 -1.31
N SER A 37 13.40 13.41 -1.12
CA SER A 37 12.82 13.24 0.22
C SER A 37 13.47 12.06 0.97
N LYS A 38 13.54 12.15 2.30
CA LYS A 38 13.87 11.00 3.17
C LYS A 38 12.65 10.12 3.45
N ASP A 39 11.71 10.08 2.51
CA ASP A 39 10.47 9.36 2.68
C ASP A 39 10.70 7.87 2.48
N THR A 40 10.17 7.05 3.39
CA THR A 40 10.16 5.60 3.26
C THR A 40 8.79 5.15 2.77
N LEU A 41 8.74 4.56 1.59
CA LEU A 41 7.52 3.92 1.08
C LEU A 41 7.44 2.47 1.56
N ILE A 42 6.33 2.12 2.21
CA ILE A 42 5.98 0.76 2.62
C ILE A 42 4.82 0.32 1.73
N LEU A 43 5.07 -0.66 0.87
CA LEU A 43 4.04 -1.25 0.02
C LEU A 43 3.42 -2.45 0.75
N LEU A 44 2.11 -2.39 0.99
CA LEU A 44 1.35 -3.47 1.62
C LEU A 44 0.46 -4.12 0.56
N TYR A 45 0.72 -5.38 0.22
CA TYR A 45 -0.14 -6.12 -0.70
C TYR A 45 -1.24 -6.88 0.08
N ALA A 46 -2.50 -6.54 -0.18
CA ALA A 46 -3.68 -7.17 0.38
C ALA A 46 -3.98 -8.47 -0.38
N ARG A 47 -3.42 -9.58 0.12
CA ARG A 47 -3.72 -10.90 -0.43
C ARG A 47 -5.13 -11.33 0.02
N PRO A 48 -6.06 -11.64 -0.90
CA PRO A 48 -7.36 -12.16 -0.52
C PRO A 48 -7.21 -13.49 0.24
N PRO A 49 -8.04 -13.72 1.29
CA PRO A 49 -8.01 -14.99 2.01
C PRO A 49 -8.32 -16.13 1.03
N ARG A 50 -7.60 -17.25 1.17
CA ARG A 50 -7.85 -18.44 0.34
C ARG A 50 -9.28 -18.90 0.60
N PRO A 51 -10.07 -19.22 -0.44
CA PRO A 51 -11.40 -19.76 -0.24
C PRO A 51 -11.28 -21.08 0.53
N ILE A 52 -11.85 -21.12 1.73
CA ILE A 52 -11.96 -22.34 2.52
C ILE A 52 -13.29 -22.96 2.12
N TYR A 53 -13.23 -24.00 1.29
CA TYR A 53 -14.40 -24.83 1.02
C TYR A 53 -14.60 -25.78 2.21
N THR A 54 -15.77 -25.75 2.82
CA THR A 54 -16.18 -26.78 3.77
C THR A 54 -16.24 -28.11 3.03
N ALA A 55 -15.61 -29.15 3.58
CA ALA A 55 -15.81 -30.50 3.10
C ALA A 55 -17.30 -30.82 3.23
N MET A 56 -17.99 -30.92 2.09
CA MET A 56 -19.36 -31.40 2.04
C MET A 56 -19.27 -32.91 2.27
N ASP A 57 -19.60 -33.39 3.47
CA ASP A 57 -19.74 -34.82 3.72
C ASP A 57 -21.05 -35.28 3.08
N GLY A 58 -20.96 -35.76 1.84
CA GLY A 58 -22.07 -36.41 1.18
C GLY A 58 -22.43 -37.69 1.92
N THR A 59 -23.59 -37.69 2.60
CA THR A 59 -24.29 -38.90 3.07
C THR A 59 -24.73 -39.77 1.90
#